data_AF-A0A662MAF4-F1
#
_entry.id   AF-A0A662MAF4-F1
#
_cell.length_a   1.000
_cell.length_b   1.000
_cell.length_c   1.000
_cell.angle_alpha   90.00
_cell.angle_beta   90.00
_cell.angle_gamma   90.00
#
_symmetry.space_group_name_H-M   'P 1'
#
loop_
_entity.id
_entity.type
_entity.pdbx_description
1 polymer ?
#
loop_
_entity_poly.entity_id
_entity_poly.type
_entity_poly.pdbx_seq_one_letter_code
_entity_poly.pdbx_strand_id
1 'polypeptide(L)' 'AKLVSYLAAETVDDVMTRHLIVSHPDEYIKDALNKMRRYRIRYLPIVNEKKELLGELTLHEIILKFGTLLSGII' A
#
# COMPACT_ATOMS: atom_id res chain seq x y z
N ALA A 1 -17.23 2.12 -16.67
CA ALA A 1 -15.89 2.72 -16.70
C ALA A 1 -15.68 3.51 -15.41
N LYS A 2 -14.66 3.17 -14.59
CA LYS A 2 -14.36 3.86 -13.30
C LYS A 2 -14.27 5.39 -13.42
N LEU A 3 -13.88 5.87 -14.59
CA LEU A 3 -13.72 7.30 -14.88
C LEU A 3 -15.04 8.06 -14.75
N VAL A 4 -16.16 7.51 -15.25
CA VAL A 4 -17.48 8.18 -15.19
C VAL A 4 -18.00 8.22 -13.75
N SER A 5 -17.78 7.17 -12.96
CA SER A 5 -18.17 7.16 -11.53
C SER A 5 -17.37 8.15 -10.69
N TYR A 6 -16.11 8.42 -11.04
CA TYR A 6 -15.30 9.42 -10.33
C TYR A 6 -15.74 10.86 -10.62
N LEU A 7 -16.28 11.12 -11.81
CA LEU A 7 -16.78 12.44 -12.18
C LEU A 7 -18.12 12.79 -11.52
N ALA A 8 -18.89 11.78 -11.12
CA ALA A 8 -20.19 11.93 -10.47
C ALA A 8 -20.14 11.81 -8.94
N ALA A 9 -18.94 11.63 -8.37
CA ALA A 9 -18.76 11.47 -6.93
C ALA A 9 -18.79 12.82 -6.23
N GLU A 10 -19.58 12.94 -5.17
CA GLU A 10 -19.68 14.16 -4.36
C GLU A 10 -18.82 14.06 -3.10
N THR A 11 -18.63 12.85 -2.58
CA THR A 11 -17.88 12.57 -1.36
C THR A 11 -16.81 11.51 -1.57
N VAL A 12 -15.86 11.42 -0.64
CA VAL A 12 -14.83 10.38 -0.64
C VAL A 12 -15.45 8.98 -0.49
N ASP A 13 -16.54 8.85 0.27
CA ASP A 13 -17.23 7.57 0.51
C ASP A 13 -17.76 6.95 -0.79
N ASP A 14 -18.13 7.78 -1.78
CA ASP A 14 -18.64 7.34 -3.08
C ASP A 14 -17.58 6.60 -3.92
N VAL A 15 -16.30 6.90 -3.69
CA VAL A 15 -15.18 6.40 -4.51
C VAL A 15 -14.16 5.57 -3.74
N MET A 16 -14.24 5.54 -2.41
CA MET A 16 -13.25 4.86 -1.59
C MET A 16 -13.32 3.34 -1.73
N THR A 17 -12.15 2.70 -1.60
CA THR A 17 -12.06 1.24 -1.57
C THR A 17 -12.47 0.73 -0.19
N ARG A 18 -13.57 -0.02 -0.11
CA ARG A 18 -14.10 -0.52 1.18
C ARG A 18 -13.39 -1.77 1.70
N HIS A 19 -12.81 -2.56 0.81
CA HIS A 19 -12.10 -3.80 1.15
C HIS A 19 -10.62 -3.61 0.90
N LEU A 20 -9.92 -3.10 1.92
CA LEU A 20 -8.49 -2.83 1.85
C LEU A 20 -7.69 -4.11 2.07
N ILE A 21 -6.63 -4.27 1.28
CA ILE A 21 -5.54 -5.19 1.60
C ILE A 21 -4.57 -4.42 2.50
N VAL A 22 -4.29 -4.95 3.68
CA VAL A 22 -3.45 -4.30 4.70
C VAL A 22 -2.22 -5.13 5.01
N SER A 23 -1.22 -4.47 5.61
CA SER A 23 -0.05 -5.10 6.20
C SER A 23 0.06 -4.75 7.69
N HIS A 24 0.85 -5.54 8.41
CA HIS A 24 1.09 -5.36 9.85
C HIS A 24 2.54 -4.90 10.09
N PRO A 25 2.81 -4.15 11.18
CA PRO A 25 4.13 -3.56 11.43
C PRO A 25 5.26 -4.59 11.61
N ASP A 26 4.92 -5.82 12.00
CA ASP A 26 5.80 -6.96 12.21
C ASP A 26 5.88 -7.89 10.98
N GLU A 27 5.15 -7.58 9.89
CA GLU A 27 5.20 -8.34 8.65
C GLU A 27 6.52 -8.12 7.90
N TYR A 28 7.14 -9.21 7.41
CA TYR A 28 8.34 -9.09 6.60
C TYR A 28 8.04 -8.40 5.26
N ILE A 29 9.00 -7.56 4.80
CA ILE A 29 8.89 -6.84 3.52
C ILE A 29 8.63 -7.78 2.33
N LYS A 30 9.19 -9.00 2.33
CA LYS A 30 8.93 -10.00 1.28
C LYS A 30 7.44 -10.36 1.17
N ASP A 31 6.73 -10.41 2.29
CA ASP A 31 5.34 -10.82 2.36
C ASP A 31 4.42 -9.65 1.93
N ALA A 32 4.77 -8.43 2.33
CA ALA A 32 4.16 -7.21 1.78
C ALA A 32 4.34 -7.11 0.25
N LEU A 33 5.54 -7.37 -0.28
CA LEU A 33 5.79 -7.40 -1.72
C LEU A 33 5.00 -8.51 -2.43
N ASN A 34 4.84 -9.68 -1.80
CA ASN A 34 4.00 -10.75 -2.32
C ASN A 34 2.52 -10.34 -2.37
N LYS A 35 2.00 -9.65 -1.34
CA LYS A 35 0.65 -9.07 -1.35
C LYS A 35 0.49 -8.05 -2.49
N MET A 36 1.43 -7.10 -2.61
CA MET A 36 1.44 -6.12 -3.71
C MET A 36 1.35 -6.79 -5.07
N ARG A 37 2.20 -7.81 -5.32
CA ARG A 37 2.19 -8.59 -6.56
C ARG A 37 0.87 -9.33 -6.78
N ARG A 38 0.39 -10.05 -5.76
CA ARG A 38 -0.83 -10.88 -5.82
C ARG A 38 -2.06 -10.04 -6.15
N TYR A 39 -2.22 -8.91 -5.47
CA TYR A 39 -3.40 -8.04 -5.61
C TYR A 39 -3.20 -6.93 -6.66
N ARG A 40 -2.04 -6.88 -7.31
CA ARG A 40 -1.67 -5.86 -8.31
C ARG A 40 -1.80 -4.43 -7.77
N ILE A 41 -1.41 -4.23 -6.52
CA ILE A 41 -1.38 -2.93 -5.83
C ILE A 41 0.06 -2.53 -5.52
N ARG A 42 0.29 -1.24 -5.32
CA ARG A 42 1.63 -0.68 -5.00
C ARG A 42 1.68 0.05 -3.66
N TYR A 43 0.58 0.02 -2.93
CA TYR A 43 0.41 0.67 -1.63
C TYR A 43 -0.26 -0.33 -0.68
N LEU A 44 0.15 -0.31 0.58
CA LEU A 44 -0.43 -1.10 1.65
C LEU A 44 -0.56 -0.20 2.89
N PRO A 45 -1.78 0.02 3.41
CA PRO A 45 -1.96 0.58 4.73
C PRO A 45 -1.36 -0.37 5.78
N ILE A 46 -0.63 0.18 6.74
CA ILE A 46 -0.09 -0.56 7.88
C ILE A 46 -1.03 -0.37 9.05
N VAL A 47 -1.58 -1.46 9.59
CA VAL A 47 -2.53 -1.44 10.71
C VAL A 47 -2.04 -2.29 11.86
N ASN A 48 -2.49 -1.97 13.08
CA ASN A 48 -2.27 -2.83 14.24
C ASN A 48 -3.37 -3.90 14.41
N GLU A 49 -3.26 -4.71 15.46
CA GLU A 49 -4.24 -5.75 15.81
C GLU A 49 -5.67 -5.21 16.07
N LYS A 50 -5.77 -3.94 16.51
CA LYS A 50 -7.05 -3.26 16.72
C LYS A 50 -7.62 -2.64 15.43
N LYS A 51 -6.95 -2.85 14.29
CA LYS A 51 -7.26 -2.26 12.97
C LYS A 51 -7.11 -0.73 12.93
N GLU A 52 -6.31 -0.18 13.83
CA GLU A 52 -5.96 1.25 13.80
C GLU A 52 -4.86 1.47 12.78
N LEU A 53 -4.98 2.54 11.98
CA LEU A 53 -3.98 2.91 10.97
C LEU A 53 -2.72 3.44 11.66
N LEU A 54 -1.58 2.79 11.40
CA LEU A 54 -0.27 3.21 11.87
C LEU A 54 0.51 3.99 10.81
N GLY A 55 0.24 3.74 9.53
CA GLY A 55 0.93 4.41 8.42
C GLY A 55 0.68 3.72 7.09
N GLU A 56 1.58 3.95 6.14
CA GLU A 56 1.53 3.37 4.79
C GLU A 56 2.89 2.80 4.39
N LEU A 57 2.86 1.83 3.48
CA LEU A 57 4.03 1.27 2.81
C LEU A 57 3.80 1.32 1.31
N THR A 58 4.67 2.02 0.60
CA THR A 58 4.61 2.08 -0.87
C THR A 58 5.76 1.31 -1.51
N LEU A 59 5.51 0.74 -2.70
CA LEU A 59 6.57 0.10 -3.49
C LEU A 59 7.71 1.08 -3.82
N HIS A 60 7.39 2.37 -4.01
CA HIS A 60 8.37 3.41 -4.29
C HIS A 60 9.37 3.58 -3.15
N GLU A 61 8.89 3.66 -1.89
CA GLU A 61 9.78 3.76 -0.73
C GLU A 61 10.66 2.54 -0.56
N ILE A 62 10.14 1.34 -0.83
CA ILE A 62 10.92 0.10 -0.82
C ILE A 62 12.07 0.23 -1.83
N ILE A 63 11.77 0.61 -3.07
CA ILE A 63 12.79 0.76 -4.13
C ILE A 63 13.86 1.79 -3.73
N LEU A 64 13.47 2.95 -3.20
CA LEU A 64 14.43 3.98 -2.78
C LEU A 64 15.33 3.51 -1.61
N LYS A 65 14.75 2.87 -0.59
CA LYS A 65 15.53 2.34 0.55
C LYS A 65 16.48 1.21 0.12
N PHE A 66 16.05 0.31 -0.76
CA PHE A 66 16.94 -0.73 -1.28
C PHE A 66 18.01 -0.17 -2.23
N GLY A 67 17.67 0.82 -3.07
CA GLY A 67 18.63 1.46 -3.97
C GLY A 67 19.76 2.16 -3.21
N THR A 68 19.41 2.91 -2.15
CA THR A 68 20.39 3.56 -1.27
C THR A 68 21.25 2.56 -0.49
N LEU A 69 20.68 1.41 -0.09
CA LEU A 69 21.45 0.33 0.53
C LEU A 69 22.48 -0.26 -0.44
N LEU A 70 22.10 -0.49 -1.70
CA LEU A 70 22.97 -1.08 -2.72
C LEU A 70 24.08 -0.12 -3.18
N SER A 71 23.81 1.20 -3.22
CA SER A 71 24.86 2.20 -3.54
C SER A 71 25.99 2.28 -2.50
N GLY A 72 25.81 1.71 -1.31
CA GLY A 72 26.89 1.59 -0.32
C GLY A 72 27.73 0.31 -0.47
N ILE A 73 27.32 -0.60 -1.35
CA ILE A 73 27.91 -1.95 -1.51
C ILE A 73 28.66 -2.07 -2.85
N ILE A 74 28.30 -1.25 -3.83
CA ILE A 74 28.94 -1.12 -5.16
C ILE A 74 29.75 0.17 -5.18
#